data_AF-A0A835XYL9-F1
#
_entry.id   AF-A0A835XYL9-F1
#
_cell.length_a   1.000
_cell.length_b   1.000
_cell.length_c   1.000
_cell.angle_alpha   90.00
_cell.angle_beta   90.00
_cell.angle_gamma   90.00
#
_symmetry.space_group_name_H-M   'P 1'
#
loop_
_entity.id
_entity.type
_entity.pdbx_description
1 polymer ?
#
loop_
_entity_poly.entity_id
_entity_poly.type
_entity_poly.pdbx_seq_one_letter_code
_entity_poly.pdbx_strand_id
1 'polypeptide(L)'
;MSNTDLLTELQRHFRDVNDQFAAVLEQLVHVAPAAPLDGDDRVEKQQPGTVSQAELQAKAQELSAGVVQRFKDINAVIDKLPDLSEPIEEQDARITKLLAEHYALRKELGTVMQETERKLEEVHGCYEVLADHALSQGGKLANGGSV
;
A
#
# COMPACT_ATOMS: atom_id res chain seq x y z
N MET A 1 2.25 -0.73 -3.88
CA MET A 1 2.39 -0.49 -2.42
C MET A 1 3.50 0.52 -2.24
N SER A 2 3.28 1.56 -1.45
CA SER A 2 4.34 2.53 -1.14
C SER A 2 5.30 1.94 -0.09
N ASN A 3 6.54 2.41 -0.03
CA ASN A 3 7.53 1.93 0.96
C ASN A 3 7.06 2.12 2.41
N THR A 4 6.24 3.14 2.66
CA THR A 4 5.60 3.40 3.95
C THR A 4 4.58 2.32 4.32
N ASP A 5 3.88 1.76 3.33
CA ASP A 5 2.92 0.67 3.54
C ASP A 5 3.66 -0.62 3.93
N LEU A 6 4.81 -0.90 3.29
CA LEU A 6 5.64 -2.07 3.60
C LEU A 6 6.25 -2.01 5.01
N LEU A 7 6.72 -0.83 5.44
CA LEU A 7 7.21 -0.64 6.81
C LEU A 7 6.09 -0.82 7.85
N THR A 8 4.90 -0.31 7.56
CA THR A 8 3.72 -0.48 8.43
C THR A 8 3.30 -1.95 8.53
N GLU A 9 3.32 -2.66 7.40
CA GLU A 9 3.03 -4.09 7.32
C GLU A 9 4.08 -4.92 8.08
N LEU A 10 5.36 -4.59 7.94
CA LEU A 10 6.45 -5.23 8.69
C LEU A 10 6.29 -5.03 10.20
N GLN A 11 5.97 -3.80 10.64
CA GLN A 11 5.70 -3.51 12.06
C GLN A 11 4.52 -4.32 12.60
N ARG A 12 3.48 -4.52 11.79
CA ARG A 12 2.34 -5.38 12.14
C ARG A 12 2.77 -6.84 12.27
N HIS A 13 3.54 -7.36 11.31
CA HIS A 13 4.05 -8.73 11.38
C HIS A 13 4.89 -8.98 12.64
N PHE A 14 5.76 -8.05 13.03
CA PHE A 14 6.54 -8.18 14.27
C PHE A 14 5.66 -8.18 15.52
N ARG A 15 4.62 -7.34 15.57
CA ARG A 15 3.68 -7.32 16.70
C ARG A 15 2.93 -8.64 16.80
N ASP A 16 2.37 -9.11 15.69
CA ASP A 16 1.62 -10.37 15.68
C ASP A 16 2.49 -11.58 16.08
N VAL A 17 3.78 -11.59 15.68
CA VAL A 17 4.73 -12.63 16.11
C VAL A 17 4.93 -12.56 17.62
N ASN A 18 5.11 -11.37 18.19
CA ASN A 18 5.31 -11.19 19.62
C ASN A 18 4.06 -11.60 20.42
N ASP A 19 2.88 -11.22 19.95
CA ASP A 19 1.60 -11.60 20.57
C ASP A 19 1.38 -13.12 20.50
N GLN A 20 1.74 -13.75 19.39
CA GLN A 20 1.71 -15.21 19.28
C GLN A 20 2.71 -15.88 20.22
N PHE A 21 3.94 -15.37 20.34
CA PHE A 21 4.91 -15.89 21.30
C PHE A 21 4.39 -15.81 22.74
N ALA A 22 3.79 -14.69 23.13
CA ALA A 22 3.20 -14.52 24.45
C ALA A 22 2.05 -15.53 24.68
N ALA A 23 1.14 -15.67 23.72
CA ALA A 23 0.03 -16.62 23.80
C ALA A 23 0.50 -18.09 23.84
N VAL A 24 1.56 -18.43 23.10
CA VAL A 24 2.18 -19.76 23.10
C VAL A 24 2.79 -20.07 24.46
N LEU A 25 3.54 -19.13 25.03
CA LEU A 25 4.15 -19.29 26.35
C LEU A 25 3.09 -19.42 27.43
N GLU A 26 2.05 -18.59 27.41
CA GLU A 26 0.94 -18.66 28.37
C GLU A 26 0.20 -20.02 28.28
N GLN A 27 -0.10 -20.48 27.06
CA GLN A 27 -0.71 -21.79 26.85
C GLN A 27 0.20 -22.93 27.31
N LEU A 28 1.50 -22.86 27.07
CA LEU A 28 2.44 -23.88 27.54
C LEU A 28 2.58 -23.86 29.05
N VAL A 29 2.60 -22.69 29.70
CA VAL A 29 2.68 -22.56 31.17
C VAL A 29 1.43 -23.09 31.86
N HIS A 30 0.24 -22.94 31.25
CA HIS A 30 -1.02 -23.41 31.83
C HIS A 30 -1.33 -24.88 31.50
N VAL A 31 -0.71 -25.44 30.47
CA VAL A 31 -0.96 -26.80 30.01
C VAL A 31 0.17 -27.77 30.41
N ALA A 32 1.40 -27.30 30.58
CA ALA A 32 2.53 -28.14 30.97
C ALA A 32 2.34 -28.68 32.40
N PRO A 33 2.28 -30.01 32.58
CA PRO A 33 2.35 -30.58 33.92
C PRO A 33 3.70 -30.22 34.55
N ALA A 34 3.72 -30.00 35.86
CA ALA A 34 4.97 -29.80 36.59
C ALA A 34 5.93 -30.96 36.27
N ALA A 35 7.17 -30.62 35.88
CA ALA A 35 8.19 -31.64 35.61
C ALA A 35 8.34 -32.52 36.86
N PRO A 36 8.35 -33.87 36.72
CA PRO A 36 8.61 -34.72 37.87
C PRO A 36 10.00 -34.39 38.39
N LEU A 37 10.08 -33.94 39.63
CA LEU A 37 11.36 -33.87 40.34
C LEU A 37 11.80 -35.31 40.59
N ASP A 38 13.03 -35.64 40.22
CA ASP A 38 13.62 -36.97 40.45
C ASP A 38 13.45 -37.36 41.93
N GLY A 39 12.49 -38.27 42.21
CA GLY A 39 12.37 -38.94 43.50
C GLY A 39 11.02 -38.94 44.21
N ASP A 40 9.91 -38.43 43.64
CA ASP A 40 8.59 -38.58 44.28
C ASP A 40 7.60 -39.34 43.40
N ASP A 41 7.49 -40.65 43.65
CA ASP A 41 6.55 -41.60 43.05
C ASP A 41 5.11 -41.42 43.60
N ARG A 42 4.78 -40.19 43.99
CA ARG A 42 3.45 -39.81 44.44
C ARG A 42 2.78 -39.05 43.33
N VAL A 43 1.94 -39.78 42.61
CA VAL A 43 0.87 -39.28 41.76
C VAL A 43 0.01 -38.30 42.57
N GLU A 44 0.44 -37.05 42.65
CA GLU A 44 -0.39 -35.96 43.13
C GLU A 44 -1.47 -35.73 42.09
N LYS A 45 -2.65 -36.27 42.43
CA LYS A 45 -3.99 -35.99 41.89
C LYS A 45 -3.97 -35.06 40.68
N GLN A 46 -4.24 -35.66 39.51
CA GLN A 46 -4.65 -34.98 38.28
C GLN A 46 -5.50 -33.75 38.62
N GLN A 47 -4.91 -32.57 38.51
CA GLN A 47 -5.68 -31.34 38.46
C GLN A 47 -6.56 -31.41 37.20
N PRO A 48 -7.84 -31.01 37.29
CA PRO A 48 -8.76 -31.06 36.17
C PRO A 48 -8.27 -30.05 35.12
N GLY A 49 -7.68 -30.53 34.02
CA GLY A 49 -7.12 -29.69 32.95
C GLY A 49 -5.79 -30.16 32.35
N THR A 50 -5.18 -31.24 32.87
CA THR A 50 -3.93 -31.78 32.32
C THR A 50 -4.17 -32.45 30.97
N VAL A 51 -3.70 -31.80 29.91
CA VAL A 51 -3.73 -32.27 28.52
C VAL A 51 -2.65 -33.35 28.34
N SER A 52 -2.90 -34.38 27.53
CA SER A 52 -1.93 -35.48 27.37
C SER A 52 -0.61 -34.98 26.77
N GLN A 53 0.52 -35.62 27.11
CA GLN A 53 1.83 -35.25 26.57
C GLN A 53 1.87 -35.26 25.03
N ALA A 54 1.10 -36.15 24.41
CA ALA A 54 0.96 -36.24 22.95
C ALA A 54 0.22 -35.03 22.35
N GLU A 55 -0.87 -34.59 22.98
CA GLU A 55 -1.60 -33.37 22.58
C GLU A 55 -0.76 -32.12 22.81
N LEU A 56 0.04 -32.09 23.88
CA LEU A 56 0.99 -31.02 24.19
C LEU A 56 2.09 -30.92 23.12
N GLN A 57 2.62 -32.07 22.71
CA GLN A 57 3.63 -32.16 21.64
C GLN A 57 3.05 -31.78 20.27
N ALA A 58 1.84 -32.24 19.95
CA ALA A 58 1.16 -31.87 18.70
C ALA A 58 0.91 -30.36 18.63
N LYS A 59 0.46 -29.76 19.74
CA LYS A 59 0.22 -28.32 19.83
C LYS A 59 1.52 -27.52 19.78
N ALA A 60 2.60 -27.98 20.42
CA ALA A 60 3.91 -27.36 20.30
C ALA A 60 4.45 -27.39 18.87
N GLN A 61 4.23 -28.48 18.13
CA GLN A 61 4.61 -28.59 16.71
C GLN A 61 3.79 -27.65 15.82
N GLU A 62 2.48 -27.57 16.03
CA GLU A 62 1.61 -26.63 15.31
C GLU A 62 2.05 -25.18 15.53
N LEU A 63 2.31 -24.81 16.78
CA LEU A 63 2.76 -23.47 17.15
C LEU A 63 4.15 -23.17 16.57
N SER A 64 5.07 -24.14 16.58
CA SER A 64 6.39 -24.01 15.95
C SER A 64 6.29 -23.80 14.44
N ALA A 65 5.42 -24.55 13.76
CA ALA A 65 5.18 -24.40 12.32
C ALA A 65 4.59 -23.01 11.99
N GLY A 66 3.68 -22.52 12.82
CA GLY A 66 3.11 -21.17 12.70
C GLY A 66 4.16 -20.07 12.82
N VAL A 67 5.06 -20.16 13.82
CA VAL A 67 6.17 -19.23 14.00
C VAL A 67 7.11 -19.25 12.80
N VAL A 68 7.49 -20.44 12.30
CA VAL A 68 8.35 -20.58 11.11
C VAL A 68 7.71 -19.94 9.88
N GLN A 69 6.40 -20.13 9.70
CA GLN A 69 5.69 -19.51 8.57
C GLN A 69 5.71 -17.98 8.67
N ARG A 70 5.50 -17.41 9.86
CA ARG A 70 5.58 -15.94 10.03
C ARG A 70 6.96 -15.37 9.77
N PHE A 71 8.04 -16.07 10.13
CA PHE A 71 9.39 -15.65 9.77
C PHE A 71 9.61 -15.65 8.25
N LYS A 72 9.02 -16.61 7.53
CA LYS A 72 9.03 -16.59 6.06
C LYS A 72 8.27 -15.39 5.51
N ASP A 73 7.11 -15.07 6.08
CA ASP A 73 6.31 -13.91 5.67
C ASP A 73 7.08 -12.60 5.92
N ILE A 74 7.76 -12.46 7.07
CA ILE A 74 8.63 -11.32 7.39
C ILE A 74 9.77 -11.21 6.37
N ASN A 75 10.47 -12.30 6.07
CA ASN A 75 11.55 -12.29 5.09
C ASN A 75 11.03 -11.87 3.70
N ALA A 76 9.85 -12.34 3.29
CA ALA A 76 9.23 -11.94 2.04
C ALA A 76 8.84 -10.45 1.99
N VAL A 77 8.59 -9.80 3.13
CA VAL A 77 8.38 -8.34 3.21
C VAL A 77 9.72 -7.61 3.17
N ILE A 78 10.74 -8.11 3.88
CA ILE A 78 12.10 -7.54 3.87
C ILE A 78 12.69 -7.55 2.45
N ASP A 79 12.52 -8.65 1.70
CA ASP A 79 12.99 -8.77 0.31
C ASP A 79 12.34 -7.75 -0.65
N LYS A 80 11.20 -7.17 -0.26
CA LYS A 80 10.48 -6.14 -1.03
C LYS A 80 10.85 -4.73 -0.60
N LEU A 81 11.57 -4.55 0.51
CA LEU A 81 11.98 -3.22 0.94
C LEU A 81 12.98 -2.64 -0.06
N PRO A 82 12.90 -1.32 -0.33
CA PRO A 82 13.87 -0.65 -1.16
C PRO A 82 15.27 -0.75 -0.51
N ASP A 83 16.30 -0.77 -1.35
CA ASP A 83 17.67 -0.68 -0.85
C ASP A 83 17.86 0.67 -0.15
N LEU A 84 18.27 0.61 1.13
CA LEU A 84 18.54 1.78 1.98
C LEU A 84 20.02 2.19 1.95
N SER A 85 20.82 1.56 1.07
CA SER A 85 22.25 1.85 0.92
C SER A 85 22.53 3.24 0.36
N GLU A 86 21.55 3.87 -0.27
CA GLU A 86 21.68 5.20 -0.86
C GLU A 86 21.90 6.27 0.23
N PRO A 87 23.02 7.02 0.17
CA PRO A 87 23.29 8.14 1.08
C PRO A 87 22.18 9.18 1.05
N ILE A 88 21.93 9.83 2.18
CA ILE A 88 20.88 10.86 2.32
C ILE A 88 21.11 12.00 1.31
N GLU A 89 22.37 12.37 1.06
CA GLU A 89 22.73 13.42 0.12
C GLU A 89 22.35 13.06 -1.33
N GLU A 90 22.45 11.79 -1.71
CA GLU A 90 22.04 11.31 -3.03
C GLU A 90 20.52 11.27 -3.16
N GLN A 91 19.82 10.89 -2.08
CA GLN A 91 18.36 10.95 -2.02
C GLN A 91 17.85 12.39 -2.18
N ASP A 92 18.44 13.34 -1.46
CA ASP A 92 18.09 14.76 -1.52
C ASP A 92 18.38 15.35 -2.91
N ALA A 93 19.52 15.01 -3.52
CA ALA A 93 19.84 15.42 -4.88
C ALA A 93 18.82 14.88 -5.90
N ARG A 94 18.40 13.62 -5.77
CA ARG A 94 17.38 13.02 -6.63
C ARG A 94 16.02 13.70 -6.43
N ILE A 95 15.61 13.95 -5.19
CA ILE A 95 14.36 14.66 -4.88
C ILE A 95 14.38 16.07 -5.47
N THR A 96 15.47 16.80 -5.29
CA THR A 96 15.65 18.16 -5.82
C THR A 96 15.55 18.19 -7.33
N LYS A 97 16.19 17.22 -8.01
CA LYS A 97 16.10 17.07 -9.46
C LYS A 97 14.66 16.79 -9.90
N LEU A 98 13.97 15.86 -9.24
CA LEU A 98 12.59 15.50 -9.58
C LEU A 98 11.63 16.68 -9.39
N LEU A 99 11.83 17.48 -8.34
CA LEU A 99 11.07 18.71 -8.11
C LEU A 99 11.32 19.73 -9.23
N ALA A 100 12.58 19.92 -9.64
CA ALA A 100 12.91 20.84 -10.73
C ALA A 100 12.26 20.42 -12.05
N GLU A 101 12.32 19.13 -12.39
CA GLU A 101 11.64 18.58 -13.58
C GLU A 101 10.12 18.77 -13.50
N HIS A 102 9.52 18.52 -12.34
CA HIS A 102 8.10 18.75 -12.12
C HIS A 102 7.70 20.22 -12.29
N TYR A 103 8.50 21.17 -11.78
CA TYR A 103 8.25 22.60 -11.98
C TYR A 103 8.38 23.01 -13.45
N ALA A 104 9.38 22.47 -14.16
CA ALA A 104 9.56 22.73 -15.59
C ALA A 104 8.34 22.22 -16.39
N LEU A 105 7.90 20.99 -16.12
CA LEU A 105 6.74 20.39 -16.77
C LEU A 105 5.45 21.18 -16.48
N ARG A 106 5.28 21.64 -15.24
CA ARG A 106 4.12 22.46 -14.86
C ARG A 106 4.10 23.81 -15.58
N LYS A 107 5.27 24.42 -15.80
CA LYS A 107 5.40 25.66 -16.57
C LYS A 107 5.05 25.42 -18.04
N GLU A 108 5.58 24.37 -18.64
CA GLU A 108 5.29 23.99 -20.02
C GLU A 108 3.79 23.73 -20.24
N LEU A 109 3.17 22.98 -19.33
CA LEU A 109 1.72 22.76 -19.35
C LEU A 109 0.95 24.08 -19.32
N GLY A 110 1.36 25.04 -18.48
CA GLY A 110 0.75 26.37 -18.45
C GLY A 110 0.84 27.10 -19.79
N THR A 111 1.99 27.01 -20.47
CA THR A 111 2.16 27.59 -21.82
C THR A 111 1.26 26.90 -22.85
N VAL A 112 1.20 25.57 -22.84
CA VAL A 112 0.35 24.80 -23.75
C VAL A 112 -1.13 25.12 -23.53
N MET A 113 -1.57 25.25 -22.28
CA MET A 113 -2.94 25.63 -21.95
C MET A 113 -3.30 27.01 -22.49
N GLN A 114 -2.44 28.01 -22.29
CA GLN A 114 -2.66 29.37 -22.83
C GLN A 114 -2.73 29.38 -24.35
N GLU A 115 -1.86 28.63 -25.03
CA GLU A 115 -1.90 28.53 -26.49
C GLU A 115 -3.19 27.84 -26.96
N THR A 116 -3.64 26.83 -26.23
CA THR A 116 -4.88 26.11 -26.51
C THR A 116 -6.10 27.01 -26.35
N GLU A 117 -6.17 27.81 -25.27
CA GLU A 117 -7.23 28.80 -25.06
C GLU A 117 -7.27 29.81 -26.21
N ARG A 118 -6.12 30.38 -26.58
CA ARG A 118 -6.05 31.32 -27.71
C ARG A 118 -6.54 30.69 -29.02
N LYS A 119 -6.10 29.47 -29.34
CA LYS A 119 -6.55 28.77 -30.55
C LYS A 119 -8.05 28.47 -30.52
N LEU A 120 -8.61 28.19 -29.35
CA LEU A 120 -10.04 27.98 -29.19
C LEU A 120 -10.82 29.27 -29.48
N GLU A 121 -10.35 30.42 -29.00
CA GLU A 121 -10.92 31.74 -29.30
C GLU A 121 -10.88 32.05 -30.80
N GLU A 122 -9.75 31.79 -31.47
CA GLU A 122 -9.60 31.97 -32.92
C GLU A 122 -10.64 31.13 -33.70
N VAL A 123 -10.77 29.85 -33.34
CA VAL A 123 -11.75 28.94 -33.97
C VAL A 123 -13.18 29.41 -33.69
N HIS A 124 -13.48 29.83 -32.47
CA HIS A 124 -14.80 30.38 -32.13
C HIS A 124 -15.11 31.61 -32.98
N GLY A 125 -14.17 32.55 -33.14
CA GLY A 125 -14.35 33.73 -33.98
C GLY A 125 -14.62 33.37 -35.44
N CYS A 126 -13.94 32.36 -35.98
CA CYS A 126 -14.23 31.85 -37.33
C CYS A 126 -15.66 31.30 -37.45
N TYR A 127 -16.15 30.57 -36.43
CA TYR A 127 -17.52 30.07 -36.42
C TYR A 127 -18.56 31.19 -36.37
N GLU A 128 -18.33 32.26 -35.59
CA GLU A 128 -19.22 33.42 -35.54
C GLU A 128 -19.33 34.11 -36.89
N VAL A 129 -18.18 34.39 -37.54
CA VAL A 129 -18.16 35.00 -38.88
C VAL A 129 -18.88 34.12 -39.91
N LEU A 130 -18.68 32.80 -39.85
CA LEU A 130 -19.37 31.87 -40.73
C LEU A 130 -20.89 31.85 -40.50
N ALA A 131 -21.32 31.89 -39.23
CA ALA A 131 -22.72 31.95 -38.85
C ALA A 131 -23.39 33.24 -39.34
N ASP A 132 -22.74 34.38 -39.14
CA ASP A 132 -23.22 35.69 -39.62
C ASP A 132 -23.32 35.72 -41.14
N HIS A 133 -22.31 35.18 -41.83
CA HIS A 133 -22.33 35.07 -43.28
C HIS A 133 -23.49 34.19 -43.77
N ALA A 134 -23.71 33.01 -43.17
CA ALA A 134 -24.82 32.12 -43.49
C ALA A 134 -26.20 32.79 -43.28
N LEU A 135 -26.39 33.50 -42.17
CA LEU A 135 -27.61 34.25 -41.89
C LEU A 135 -27.84 35.38 -42.91
N SER A 136 -26.78 36.10 -43.28
CA SER A 136 -26.86 37.19 -44.27
C SER A 136 -27.22 36.69 -45.68
N GLN A 137 -26.72 35.51 -46.09
CA GLN A 137 -27.07 34.90 -47.37
C GLN A 137 -28.49 34.33 -47.38
N GLY A 138 -28.93 33.71 -46.29
CA GLY A 138 -30.30 33.24 -46.12
C GLY A 138 -31.33 34.38 -46.22
N GLY A 139 -31.02 35.54 -45.61
CA GLY A 139 -31.87 36.73 -45.69
C GLY A 139 -31.96 37.34 -47.09
N LYS A 140 -30.87 37.30 -47.89
CA LYS A 140 -30.87 37.77 -49.28
C LYS A 140 -31.69 36.87 -50.21
N LEU A 141 -31.66 35.55 -50.01
CA LEU A 141 -32.45 34.60 -50.79
C LEU A 141 -33.94 34.67 -50.43
N ALA A 142 -34.29 34.95 -49.17
CA ALA A 142 -35.68 35.11 -48.74
C ALA A 142 -36.34 36.40 -49.28
N ASN A 143 -35.60 37.50 -49.41
CA ASN A 143 -36.13 38.78 -49.93
C ASN A 143 -36.08 38.92 -51.46
N GLY A 144 -35.37 38.04 -52.18
CA GLY A 144 -35.31 38.04 -53.64
C GLY A 144 -36.39 37.17 -54.32
N GLY A 145 -37.20 36.46 -53.54
CA GLY A 145 -38.18 35.46 -54.02
C GLY A 145 -39.65 35.90 -54.02
N SER A 146 -39.95 37.19 -53.81
CA SER A 146 -41.29 37.73 -54.05
C SER A 146 -41.35 38.40 -55.42
N VAL A 147 -41.65 37.59 -56.43
CA VAL A 147 -42.31 38.02 -57.68
C VAL A 147 -43.65 37.33 -57.74
#